data_AF-A0A931SPI2-F1
#
_entry.id   AF-A0A931SPI2-F1
#
_cell.length_a   1.000
_cell.length_b   1.000
_cell.length_c   1.000
_cell.angle_alpha   90.00
_cell.angle_beta   90.00
_cell.angle_gamma   90.00
#
_symmetry.space_group_name_H-M   'P 1'
#
loop_
_entity.id
_entity.type
_entity.pdbx_description
1 polymer ?
#
loop_
_entity_poly.entity_id
_entity_poly.type
_entity_poly.pdbx_seq_one_letter_code
_entity_poly.pdbx_strand_id
1 'polypeptide(L)'
;MTIVPTPIVVMTSTETIVITPTGVMTPTLSKQPDRATFAIYFKKISLAELPIGAQAGPGSCPTYTSTFTGSRQMCVIFEVIKLPAQVTEAIYDTQRQEYVRLKAEVTPPISGTGERIGCSPVTLPPGSYEYRAWVSDVLVAVLPFEVR
;
A
#
# COMPACT_ATOMS: atom_id res chain seq x y z
N MET A 1 38.36 31.99 33.29
CA MET A 1 38.10 31.03 32.21
C MET A 1 36.65 30.62 32.32
N THR A 2 35.81 31.09 31.39
CA THR A 2 34.36 30.89 31.44
C THR A 2 34.02 29.78 30.45
N ILE A 3 33.57 28.63 30.95
CA ILE A 3 33.19 27.48 30.12
C ILE A 3 31.68 27.56 29.91
N VAL A 4 31.25 27.76 28.66
CA VAL A 4 29.84 27.73 28.27
C VAL A 4 29.45 26.26 28.04
N PRO A 5 28.45 25.70 28.73
CA PRO A 5 27.96 24.38 28.43
C PRO A 5 27.00 24.43 27.23
N THR A 6 27.31 23.65 26.20
CA THR A 6 26.43 23.40 25.05
C THR A 6 25.32 22.41 25.45
N PRO A 7 24.03 22.64 25.11
CA PRO A 7 23.00 21.65 25.36
C PRO A 7 23.12 20.48 24.37
N ILE A 8 23.21 19.27 24.92
CA ILE A 8 23.10 18.01 24.18
C ILE A 8 21.60 17.70 24.02
N VAL A 9 21.14 17.56 22.78
CA VAL A 9 19.81 17.05 22.45
C VAL A 9 19.87 15.53 22.46
N VAL A 10 19.16 14.89 23.39
CA VAL A 10 18.87 13.45 23.33
C VAL A 10 17.39 13.30 23.00
N MET A 11 17.10 12.92 21.74
CA MET A 11 15.77 12.48 21.34
C MET A 11 15.62 10.99 21.67
N THR A 12 14.93 10.68 22.76
CA THR A 12 14.46 9.31 23.05
C THR A 12 13.01 9.17 22.60
N SER A 13 12.81 8.55 21.44
CA SER A 13 11.50 8.02 21.02
C SER A 13 11.32 6.67 21.71
N THR A 14 10.59 6.65 22.83
CA THR A 14 10.19 5.43 23.52
C THR A 14 9.05 4.79 22.74
N GLU A 15 9.36 3.80 21.91
CA GLU A 15 8.35 2.96 21.26
C GLU A 15 7.82 1.96 22.29
N THR A 16 6.63 2.25 22.83
CA THR A 16 5.92 1.39 23.78
C THR A 16 5.40 0.16 23.04
N ILE A 17 5.94 -1.02 23.37
CA ILE A 17 5.40 -2.30 22.92
C ILE A 17 4.08 -2.56 23.68
N VAL A 18 2.94 -2.38 23.00
CA VAL A 18 1.63 -2.76 23.52
C VAL A 18 1.39 -4.23 23.17
N ILE A 19 1.54 -5.12 24.16
CA ILE A 19 1.21 -6.54 24.03
C ILE A 19 -0.25 -6.72 24.46
N THR A 20 -1.18 -6.77 23.52
CA THR A 20 -2.58 -7.15 23.80
C THR A 20 -2.74 -8.66 23.64
N PRO A 21 -3.26 -9.41 24.64
CA PRO A 21 -3.38 -10.86 24.58
C PRO A 21 -4.66 -11.25 23.85
N THR A 22 -4.65 -11.21 22.52
CA THR A 22 -5.52 -12.01 21.63
C THR A 22 -4.84 -12.02 20.26
N GLY A 23 -4.32 -13.18 19.86
CA GLY A 23 -3.40 -13.36 18.73
C GLY A 23 -4.01 -13.09 17.35
N VAL A 24 -4.22 -11.82 17.03
CA VAL A 24 -4.27 -11.30 15.67
C VAL A 24 -3.05 -10.40 15.53
N MET A 25 -1.94 -10.96 15.05
CA MET A 25 -0.79 -10.16 14.63
C MET A 25 -1.26 -9.32 13.44
N THR A 26 -1.77 -8.12 13.71
CA THR A 26 -1.97 -7.14 12.65
C THR A 26 -0.57 -6.81 12.14
N PRO A 27 -0.28 -7.01 10.85
CA PRO A 27 1.03 -6.68 10.32
C PRO A 27 1.36 -5.22 10.65
N THR A 28 2.48 -5.00 11.32
CA THR A 28 2.95 -3.65 11.64
C THR A 28 3.26 -2.95 10.31
N LEU A 29 2.45 -1.97 9.96
CA LEU A 29 2.67 -1.16 8.76
C LEU A 29 3.90 -0.28 8.99
N SER A 30 4.77 -0.19 8.01
CA SER A 30 5.94 0.69 8.09
C SER A 30 5.58 2.18 8.02
N LYS A 31 4.37 2.53 7.55
CA LYS A 31 3.80 3.87 7.63
C LYS A 31 2.28 3.82 7.88
N GLN A 32 1.78 4.79 8.64
CA GLN A 32 0.34 4.96 8.84
C GLN A 32 -0.27 5.80 7.72
N PRO A 33 -1.37 5.33 7.08
CA PRO A 33 -2.08 6.12 6.07
C PRO A 33 -2.98 7.20 6.70
N ASP A 34 -3.22 8.28 5.95
CA ASP A 34 -4.16 9.33 6.28
C ASP A 34 -5.60 8.86 6.02
N ARG A 35 -6.29 8.49 7.10
CA ARG A 35 -7.66 7.96 7.05
C ARG A 35 -8.70 9.01 6.65
N ALA A 36 -8.46 10.28 6.96
CA ALA A 36 -9.41 11.35 6.65
C ALA A 36 -9.46 11.60 5.14
N THR A 37 -8.30 11.71 4.51
CA THR A 37 -8.14 11.85 3.06
C THR A 37 -8.64 10.59 2.36
N PHE A 38 -8.32 9.40 2.88
CA PHE A 38 -8.88 8.15 2.35
C PHE A 38 -10.43 8.22 2.28
N ALA A 39 -11.10 8.57 3.38
CA ALA A 39 -12.55 8.59 3.46
C ALA A 39 -13.23 9.63 2.54
N ILE A 40 -12.50 10.65 2.09
CA ILE A 40 -12.99 11.63 1.11
C ILE A 40 -13.04 11.02 -0.30
N TYR A 41 -12.04 10.23 -0.67
CA TYR A 41 -11.84 9.80 -2.06
C TYR A 41 -12.21 8.33 -2.30
N PHE A 42 -12.07 7.47 -1.30
CA PHE A 42 -12.23 6.03 -1.43
C PHE A 42 -13.09 5.45 -0.32
N LYS A 43 -13.89 4.46 -0.71
CA LYS A 43 -14.61 3.58 0.20
C LYS A 43 -13.74 2.38 0.58
N LYS A 44 -12.95 1.89 -0.37
CA LYS A 44 -12.08 0.72 -0.22
C LYS A 44 -10.93 0.79 -1.23
N ILE A 45 -9.76 0.32 -0.81
CA ILE A 45 -8.69 -0.09 -1.73
C ILE A 45 -8.28 -1.51 -1.32
N SER A 46 -8.17 -2.42 -2.27
CA SER A 46 -7.87 -3.83 -1.99
C SER A 46 -7.02 -4.46 -3.07
N LEU A 47 -6.29 -5.50 -2.66
CA LEU A 47 -5.49 -6.34 -3.54
C LEU A 47 -6.29 -7.61 -3.89
N ALA A 48 -6.15 -8.03 -5.14
CA ALA A 48 -6.76 -9.23 -5.70
C ALA A 48 -5.83 -9.82 -6.75
N GLU A 49 -6.11 -11.03 -7.21
CA GLU A 49 -5.36 -11.67 -8.28
C GLU A 49 -6.26 -12.15 -9.42
N LEU A 50 -5.65 -12.27 -10.59
CA LEU A 50 -6.18 -12.96 -11.75
C LEU A 50 -5.12 -13.88 -12.37
N PRO A 51 -5.52 -14.89 -13.15
CA PRO A 51 -4.59 -15.56 -14.06
C PRO A 51 -3.89 -14.54 -14.98
N ILE A 52 -2.62 -14.76 -15.32
CA ILE A 52 -1.89 -13.92 -16.26
C ILE A 52 -2.65 -13.83 -17.59
N GLY A 53 -2.76 -12.63 -18.15
CA GLY A 53 -3.43 -12.37 -19.43
C GLY A 53 -4.95 -12.27 -19.36
N ALA A 54 -5.58 -12.63 -18.24
CA ALA A 54 -7.00 -12.39 -18.04
C ALA A 54 -7.28 -10.88 -17.90
N GLN A 55 -8.47 -10.44 -18.30
CA GLN A 55 -8.93 -9.07 -18.09
C GLN A 55 -10.09 -9.09 -17.09
N ALA A 56 -10.07 -8.19 -16.13
CA ALA A 56 -11.18 -8.05 -15.19
C ALA A 56 -12.46 -7.70 -15.95
N GLY A 57 -13.53 -8.47 -15.73
CA GLY A 57 -14.80 -8.28 -16.44
C GLY A 57 -15.81 -9.39 -16.16
N PRO A 58 -16.98 -9.36 -16.83
CA PRO A 58 -18.01 -10.38 -16.67
C PRO A 58 -17.44 -11.77 -17.01
N GLY A 59 -17.36 -12.66 -16.02
CA GLY A 59 -16.78 -14.01 -16.18
C GLY A 59 -15.30 -14.14 -15.78
N SER A 60 -14.62 -13.04 -15.43
CA SER A 60 -13.26 -13.05 -14.88
C SER A 60 -13.18 -12.06 -13.72
N CYS A 61 -13.66 -12.52 -12.56
CA CYS A 61 -13.66 -11.73 -11.33
C CYS A 61 -12.33 -11.91 -10.59
N PRO A 62 -11.62 -10.82 -10.25
CA PRO A 62 -10.44 -10.91 -9.40
C PRO A 62 -10.77 -11.56 -8.05
N THR A 63 -9.87 -12.42 -7.57
CA THR A 63 -10.01 -13.06 -6.25
C THR A 63 -9.19 -12.27 -5.24
N TYR A 64 -9.83 -11.75 -4.19
CA TYR A 64 -9.12 -11.00 -3.14
C TYR A 64 -8.03 -11.86 -2.49
N THR A 65 -6.82 -11.32 -2.41
CA THR A 65 -5.67 -12.00 -1.81
C THR A 65 -4.64 -10.98 -1.34
N SER A 66 -3.86 -11.36 -0.33
CA SER A 66 -2.62 -10.68 0.07
C SER A 66 -1.38 -11.54 -0.19
N THR A 67 -1.54 -12.67 -0.88
CA THR A 67 -0.45 -13.56 -1.27
C THR A 67 -0.50 -13.77 -2.77
N PHE A 68 0.63 -13.53 -3.43
CA PHE A 68 0.78 -13.60 -4.87
C PHE A 68 1.83 -14.64 -5.25
N THR A 69 1.70 -15.19 -6.46
CA THR A 69 2.72 -16.04 -7.06
C THR A 69 3.08 -15.48 -8.43
N GLY A 70 4.29 -15.77 -8.92
CA GLY A 70 4.75 -15.30 -10.24
C GLY A 70 3.92 -15.78 -11.44
N SER A 71 2.98 -16.71 -11.23
CA SER A 71 2.05 -17.21 -12.26
C SER A 71 0.73 -16.42 -12.36
N ARG A 72 0.56 -15.39 -11.52
CA ARG A 72 -0.63 -14.56 -11.41
C ARG A 72 -0.29 -13.10 -11.70
N GLN A 73 -1.32 -12.32 -11.99
CA GLN A 73 -1.22 -10.86 -11.99
C GLN A 73 -1.87 -10.31 -10.74
N MET A 74 -1.25 -9.28 -10.17
CA MET A 74 -1.77 -8.53 -9.04
C MET A 74 -2.71 -7.45 -9.58
N CYS A 75 -3.93 -7.47 -9.07
CA CYS A 75 -4.96 -6.47 -9.33
C CYS A 75 -5.13 -5.59 -8.10
N VAL A 76 -5.19 -4.28 -8.32
CA VAL A 76 -5.57 -3.30 -7.32
C VAL A 76 -6.97 -2.80 -7.66
N ILE A 77 -7.87 -2.91 -6.69
CA ILE A 77 -9.27 -2.53 -6.81
C ILE A 77 -9.48 -1.29 -5.94
N PHE A 78 -9.90 -0.19 -6.56
CA PHE A 78 -10.29 1.05 -5.92
C PHE A 78 -11.81 1.20 -6.00
N GLU A 79 -12.48 1.32 -4.85
CA GLU A 79 -13.87 1.78 -4.77
C GLU A 79 -13.88 3.30 -4.55
N VAL A 80 -14.02 4.07 -5.63
CA VAL A 80 -13.86 5.52 -5.65
C VAL A 80 -15.17 6.23 -5.29
N ILE A 81 -15.15 7.07 -4.25
CA ILE A 81 -16.29 7.92 -3.83
C ILE A 81 -16.28 9.23 -4.63
N LYS A 82 -15.11 9.88 -4.67
CA LYS A 82 -14.90 11.17 -5.34
C LYS A 82 -13.67 11.06 -6.21
N LEU A 83 -13.72 11.64 -7.41
CA LEU A 83 -12.59 11.64 -8.33
C LEU A 83 -11.38 12.35 -7.69
N PRO A 84 -10.29 11.64 -7.41
CA PRO A 84 -9.04 12.25 -6.95
C PRO A 84 -8.36 13.00 -8.11
N ALA A 85 -7.66 14.09 -7.79
CA ALA A 85 -6.95 14.87 -8.81
C ALA A 85 -5.80 14.08 -9.45
N GLN A 86 -5.09 13.30 -8.65
CA GLN A 86 -4.03 12.39 -9.09
C GLN A 86 -3.93 11.24 -8.09
N VAL A 87 -3.81 10.01 -8.59
CA VAL A 87 -3.52 8.84 -7.76
C VAL A 87 -2.25 8.22 -8.24
N THR A 88 -1.36 7.99 -7.30
CA THR A 88 -0.08 7.34 -7.55
C THR A 88 0.06 6.12 -6.67
N GLU A 89 0.84 5.16 -7.13
CA GLU A 89 1.13 3.90 -6.46
C GLU A 89 2.63 3.63 -6.42
N ALA A 90 3.04 2.81 -5.46
CA ALA A 90 4.41 2.31 -5.34
C ALA A 90 4.40 0.96 -4.63
N ILE A 91 5.49 0.21 -4.76
CA ILE A 91 5.70 -1.03 -4.02
C ILE A 91 6.97 -0.89 -3.19
N TYR A 92 6.83 -1.11 -1.90
CA TYR A 92 7.90 -1.01 -0.91
C TYR A 92 8.24 -2.41 -0.39
N ASP A 93 9.52 -2.78 -0.40
CA ASP A 93 10.03 -4.00 0.22
C ASP A 93 10.25 -3.73 1.71
N THR A 94 9.55 -4.48 2.56
CA THR A 94 9.58 -4.24 4.00
C THR A 94 10.83 -4.81 4.68
N GLN A 95 11.50 -5.78 4.06
CA GLN A 95 12.73 -6.38 4.59
C GLN A 95 13.94 -5.53 4.22
N ARG A 96 14.04 -5.11 2.96
CA ARG A 96 15.12 -4.25 2.45
C ARG A 96 14.93 -2.78 2.74
N GLN A 97 13.72 -2.40 3.17
CA GLN A 97 13.34 -1.04 3.49
C GLN A 97 13.47 -0.06 2.31
N GLU A 98 13.29 -0.54 1.07
CA GLU A 98 13.45 0.23 -0.17
C GLU A 98 12.25 0.11 -1.11
N TYR A 99 12.13 1.03 -2.08
CA TYR A 99 11.10 0.94 -3.12
C TYR A 99 11.56 0.04 -4.27
N VAL A 100 10.85 -1.05 -4.51
CA VAL A 100 11.06 -1.96 -5.65
C VAL A 100 10.23 -1.58 -6.87
N ARG A 101 9.17 -0.79 -6.67
CA ARG A 101 8.48 -0.03 -7.72
C ARG A 101 8.37 1.42 -7.24
N LEU A 102 8.94 2.34 -8.00
CA LEU A 102 8.91 3.77 -7.69
C LEU A 102 7.48 4.32 -7.80
N LYS A 103 7.24 5.43 -7.09
CA LYS A 103 5.96 6.16 -7.13
C LYS A 103 5.66 6.57 -8.58
N ALA A 104 4.55 6.08 -9.12
CA ALA A 104 4.08 6.35 -10.48
C ALA A 104 2.55 6.49 -10.48
N GLU A 105 1.98 7.07 -11.54
CA GLU A 105 0.52 7.13 -11.67
C GLU A 105 -0.09 5.73 -11.79
N VAL A 106 -1.24 5.53 -11.16
CA VAL A 106 -1.98 4.27 -11.28
C VAL A 106 -2.34 4.00 -12.74
N THR A 107 -2.20 2.75 -13.16
CA THR A 107 -2.48 2.33 -14.54
C THR A 107 -3.55 1.23 -14.53
N PRO A 108 -4.71 1.44 -15.19
CA PRO A 108 -5.10 2.66 -15.91
C PRO A 108 -5.41 3.84 -14.96
N PRO A 109 -5.33 5.09 -15.45
CA PRO A 109 -5.72 6.26 -14.67
C PRO A 109 -7.16 6.17 -14.16
N ILE A 110 -7.39 6.62 -12.92
CA ILE A 110 -8.73 6.65 -12.33
C ILE A 110 -9.55 7.77 -12.98
N SER A 111 -10.50 7.40 -13.83
CA SER A 111 -11.30 8.33 -14.66
C SER A 111 -12.77 8.46 -14.25
N GLY A 112 -13.15 8.05 -13.05
CA GLY A 112 -14.51 8.23 -12.53
C GLY A 112 -14.71 7.67 -11.13
N THR A 113 -15.95 7.67 -10.66
CA THR A 113 -16.36 7.05 -9.40
C THR A 113 -16.78 5.58 -9.59
N GLY A 114 -16.94 4.86 -8.48
CA GLY A 114 -17.25 3.44 -8.46
C GLY A 114 -16.00 2.57 -8.49
N GLU A 115 -16.16 1.31 -8.90
CA GLU A 115 -15.06 0.34 -8.93
C GLU A 115 -14.11 0.62 -10.10
N ARG A 116 -12.81 0.65 -9.81
CA ARG A 116 -11.73 0.78 -10.79
C ARG A 116 -10.67 -0.28 -10.50
N ILE A 117 -10.26 -1.00 -11.53
CA ILE A 117 -9.35 -2.14 -11.42
C ILE A 117 -8.17 -1.91 -12.35
N GLY A 118 -6.96 -1.96 -11.79
CA GLY A 118 -5.72 -2.05 -12.55
C GLY A 118 -5.02 -3.36 -12.21
N CYS A 119 -4.62 -4.13 -13.22
CA CYS A 119 -3.88 -5.38 -13.01
C CYS A 119 -2.51 -5.30 -13.69
N SER A 120 -1.49 -5.84 -13.02
CA SER A 120 -0.14 -5.95 -13.56
C SER A 120 0.47 -7.30 -13.21
N PRO A 121 1.29 -7.91 -14.09
CA PRO A 121 2.01 -9.14 -13.78
C PRO A 121 2.85 -9.00 -12.51
N VAL A 122 2.90 -10.06 -11.70
CA VAL A 122 3.77 -10.11 -10.53
C VAL A 122 5.18 -10.46 -10.98
N THR A 123 6.05 -9.46 -11.07
CA THR A 123 7.46 -9.62 -11.47
C THR A 123 8.44 -9.52 -10.30
N LEU A 124 7.91 -9.44 -9.07
CA LEU A 124 8.69 -9.31 -7.85
C LEU A 124 9.26 -10.68 -7.43
N PRO A 125 10.46 -10.73 -6.83
CA PRO A 125 10.94 -11.94 -6.20
C PRO A 125 10.09 -12.31 -4.98
N PRO A 126 10.20 -13.54 -4.46
CA PRO A 126 9.55 -13.92 -3.21
C PRO A 126 9.98 -13.00 -2.05
N GLY A 127 9.02 -12.59 -1.22
CA GLY A 127 9.27 -11.62 -0.16
C GLY A 127 8.01 -10.98 0.42
N SER A 128 8.21 -10.03 1.33
CA SER A 128 7.14 -9.25 1.97
C SER A 128 7.20 -7.80 1.51
N TYR A 129 6.04 -7.28 1.11
CA TYR A 129 5.91 -5.99 0.46
C TYR A 129 4.72 -5.21 1.00
N GLU A 130 4.72 -3.91 0.72
CA GLU A 130 3.56 -3.04 0.88
C GLU A 130 3.23 -2.40 -0.46
N TYR A 131 1.98 -2.55 -0.87
CA TYR A 131 1.39 -1.68 -1.88
C TYR A 131 0.99 -0.37 -1.21
N ARG A 132 1.44 0.76 -1.75
CA ARG A 132 1.14 2.08 -1.22
C ARG A 132 0.44 2.92 -2.27
N ALA A 133 -0.59 3.65 -1.85
CA ALA A 133 -1.31 4.58 -2.72
C ALA A 133 -1.39 5.98 -2.10
N TRP A 134 -1.27 6.98 -2.95
CA TRP A 134 -1.37 8.39 -2.58
C TRP A 134 -2.44 9.11 -3.40
N VAL A 135 -3.11 10.08 -2.78
CA VAL A 135 -3.85 11.13 -3.48
C VAL A 135 -2.96 12.36 -3.47
N SER A 136 -2.54 12.81 -4.66
CA SER A 136 -1.44 13.77 -4.80
C SER A 136 -0.20 13.27 -4.03
N ASP A 137 0.14 13.89 -2.91
CA ASP A 137 1.27 13.49 -2.04
C ASP A 137 0.86 12.96 -0.67
N VAL A 138 -0.45 12.82 -0.42
CA VAL A 138 -0.96 12.27 0.85
C VAL A 138 -1.08 10.76 0.75
N LEU A 139 -0.37 10.03 1.61
CA LEU A 139 -0.45 8.57 1.69
C LEU A 139 -1.82 8.16 2.24
N VAL A 140 -2.64 7.51 1.43
CA VAL A 140 -4.02 7.15 1.81
C VAL A 140 -4.21 5.65 2.06
N ALA A 141 -3.31 4.80 1.54
CA ALA A 141 -3.37 3.37 1.79
C ALA A 141 -1.99 2.74 1.84
N VAL A 142 -1.86 1.75 2.74
CA VAL A 142 -0.73 0.84 2.85
C VAL A 142 -1.32 -0.56 3.00
N LEU A 143 -1.13 -1.42 2.00
CA LEU A 143 -1.68 -2.76 1.94
C LEU A 143 -0.52 -3.76 1.93
N PRO A 144 -0.29 -4.49 3.04
CA PRO A 144 0.76 -5.49 3.10
C PRO A 144 0.40 -6.71 2.24
N PHE A 145 1.39 -7.27 1.55
CA PHE A 145 1.26 -8.49 0.78
C PHE A 145 2.55 -9.32 0.75
N GLU A 146 2.44 -10.56 0.32
CA GLU A 146 3.53 -11.52 0.21
C GLU A 146 3.62 -12.05 -1.22
N VAL A 147 4.82 -12.30 -1.71
CA VAL A 147 5.08 -13.06 -2.94
C VAL A 147 5.73 -14.38 -2.56
N ARG A 148 5.20 -15.49 -3.09
CA ARG A 148 5.69 -16.86 -2.88
C ARG A 148 6.13 -17.50 -4.19
#